data_AF-A0A0N4WPG5-F1
#
_entry.id   AF-A0A0N4WPG5-F1
#
_cell.length_a   1.000
_cell.length_b   1.000
_cell.length_c   1.000
_cell.angle_alpha   90.00
_cell.angle_beta   90.00
_cell.angle_gamma   90.00
#
_symmetry.space_group_name_H-M   'P 1'
#
loop_
_entity.id
_entity.type
_entity.pdbx_description
1 polymer ?
#
loop_
_entity_poly.entity_id
_entity_poly.type
_entity_poly.pdbx_seq_one_letter_code
_entity_poly.pdbx_strand_id
1 'polypeptide(L)'
;MASNNSGSGVVGELTICGTDPAHYKGSIEWVPLVAETYWTISVGSVYVRGATITNGTQNAIVDTSTSFIIGPTDAVQKVTFSGAKLCSCLHLLSHFQLQNMFSLSGATKAAEGIYQIECSNISKLPAVIFTLGGHDFTLRGSDYVIQVL
;
A
#
# COMPACT_ATOMS: atom_id res chain seq x y z
N MET A 1 16.54 -0.15 2.82
CA MET A 1 17.51 -1.25 2.64
C MET A 1 18.26 -1.01 1.34
N ALA A 2 19.56 -0.68 1.40
CA ALA A 2 20.44 -0.79 0.24
C ALA A 2 21.23 -2.09 0.43
N SER A 3 20.84 -3.14 -0.29
CA SER A 3 21.64 -4.36 -0.38
C SER A 3 22.55 -4.21 -1.59
N ASN A 4 23.84 -3.99 -1.34
CA ASN A 4 24.87 -4.16 -2.35
C ASN A 4 24.95 -5.65 -2.68
N ASN A 5 24.22 -6.08 -3.70
CA ASN A 5 24.49 -7.36 -4.34
C ASN A 5 25.28 -7.08 -5.61
N SER A 6 26.45 -7.71 -5.71
CA SER A 6 27.43 -7.61 -6.78
C SER A 6 26.87 -8.17 -8.09
N GLY A 7 25.94 -7.43 -8.70
CA GLY A 7 25.36 -7.66 -10.01
C GLY A 7 24.91 -6.30 -10.53
N SER A 8 25.50 -5.86 -11.64
CA SER A 8 25.37 -4.53 -12.25
C SER A 8 23.91 -4.04 -12.42
N GLY A 9 23.34 -3.46 -11.37
CA GLY A 9 22.04 -2.79 -11.38
C GLY A 9 21.86 -2.01 -10.08
N VAL A 10 21.74 -0.69 -10.17
CA VAL A 10 21.43 0.17 -9.02
C VAL A 10 20.03 -0.22 -8.50
N VAL A 11 19.95 -0.68 -7.25
CA VAL A 11 18.70 -1.20 -6.62
C VAL A 11 17.88 -0.10 -5.92
N GLY A 12 18.41 1.12 -5.85
CA GLY A 12 17.77 2.30 -5.28
C GLY A 12 18.77 3.45 -5.13
N GLU A 13 18.27 4.69 -5.09
CA GLU A 13 19.07 5.91 -4.97
C GLU A 13 18.42 6.88 -3.97
N LEU A 14 19.22 7.60 -3.19
CA LEU A 14 18.78 8.71 -2.34
C LEU A 14 19.42 10.00 -2.86
N THR A 15 18.60 10.90 -3.42
CA THR A 15 19.01 12.25 -3.79
C THR A 15 18.82 13.20 -2.59
N ILE A 16 19.86 13.95 -2.22
CA ILE A 16 19.82 14.94 -1.14
C ILE A 16 19.94 16.35 -1.74
N CYS A 17 19.26 17.33 -1.12
CA CYS A 17 19.22 18.74 -1.56
C CYS A 17 18.46 19.00 -2.89
N GLY A 18 17.54 18.11 -3.27
CA GLY A 18 16.71 18.31 -4.45
C GLY A 18 16.00 17.05 -4.93
N THR A 19 15.66 17.04 -6.22
CA THR A 19 15.06 15.91 -6.92
C THR A 19 15.86 15.62 -8.18
N ASP A 20 15.88 14.37 -8.65
CA ASP A 20 16.43 14.03 -9.96
C ASP A 20 15.29 13.77 -10.98
N PRO A 21 15.09 14.66 -11.98
CA PRO A 21 14.10 14.48 -13.04
C PRO A 21 14.31 13.25 -13.91
N ALA A 22 15.49 12.62 -13.90
CA ALA A 22 15.71 11.36 -14.61
C ALA A 22 14.92 10.18 -14.02
N HIS A 23 14.50 10.30 -12.75
CA HIS A 23 13.89 9.23 -11.97
C HIS A 23 12.37 9.36 -11.77
N TYR A 24 11.72 10.34 -12.40
CA TYR A 24 10.26 10.45 -12.44
C TYR A 24 9.75 10.97 -13.79
N LYS A 25 8.44 10.85 -14.03
CA LYS A 25 7.76 11.37 -15.21
C LYS A 25 6.62 12.30 -14.81
N GLY A 26 6.39 13.34 -15.61
CA GLY A 26 5.36 14.34 -15.32
C GLY A 26 5.80 15.34 -14.24
N SER A 27 4.83 16.07 -13.71
CA SER A 27 5.03 17.02 -12.61
C SER A 27 4.97 16.33 -11.25
N ILE A 28 5.69 16.89 -10.28
CA ILE A 28 5.56 16.50 -8.87
C ILE A 28 4.29 17.12 -8.31
N GLU A 29 3.45 16.32 -7.67
CA GLU A 29 2.36 16.86 -6.85
C GLU A 29 2.75 17.01 -5.39
N TRP A 30 2.54 18.23 -4.90
CA TRP A 30 2.91 18.64 -3.56
C TRP A 30 1.72 18.55 -2.63
N VAL A 31 1.88 17.79 -1.54
CA VAL A 31 0.88 17.69 -0.47
C VAL A 31 1.47 18.33 0.79
N PRO A 32 0.79 19.31 1.40
CA PRO A 32 1.30 19.96 2.61
C PRO A 32 1.37 18.98 3.78
N LEU A 33 2.38 19.16 4.63
CA LEU A 33 2.49 18.41 5.87
C LEU A 33 1.39 18.80 6.86
N VAL A 34 0.84 17.80 7.54
CA VAL A 34 -0.10 17.98 8.65
C VAL A 34 0.65 18.26 9.96
N ALA A 35 1.83 17.65 10.11
CA ALA A 35 2.72 17.83 11.25
C ALA A 35 4.16 17.52 10.84
N GLU A 36 5.15 18.16 11.47
CA GLU A 36 6.58 17.99 11.16
C GLU A 36 7.27 16.93 12.05
N THR A 37 6.53 16.23 12.90
CA THR A 37 7.08 15.12 13.71
C THR A 37 7.40 13.89 12.88
N TYR A 38 6.69 13.72 11.76
CA TYR A 38 6.87 12.68 10.73
C TYR A 38 6.50 13.27 9.36
N TRP A 39 6.80 12.56 8.26
CA TRP A 39 6.27 12.87 6.92
C TRP A 39 4.77 12.58 6.83
N THR A 40 3.97 13.30 7.62
CA THR A 40 2.53 13.12 7.77
C THR A 40 1.79 14.00 6.78
N ILE A 41 0.98 13.37 5.94
CA ILE A 41 0.17 14.05 4.91
C ILE A 41 -1.31 13.74 5.09
N SER A 42 -2.13 14.65 4.57
CA SER A 42 -3.57 14.43 4.43
C SER A 42 -3.85 13.61 3.17
N VAL A 43 -4.47 12.44 3.35
CA VAL A 43 -4.97 11.57 2.30
C VAL A 43 -6.48 11.74 2.20
N GLY A 44 -6.98 12.01 1.00
CA GLY A 44 -8.40 12.09 0.72
C GLY A 44 -9.09 10.73 0.76
N SER A 45 -10.07 10.56 -0.12
CA SER A 45 -10.76 9.28 -0.25
C SER A 45 -9.82 8.21 -0.83
N VAL A 46 -9.95 6.99 -0.29
CA VAL A 46 -9.36 5.80 -0.91
C VAL A 46 -10.48 5.00 -1.55
N TYR A 47 -10.31 4.63 -2.82
CA TYR A 47 -11.32 3.90 -3.59
C TYR A 47 -10.85 2.50 -3.94
N VAL A 48 -11.77 1.54 -3.82
CA VAL A 48 -11.60 0.18 -4.33
C VAL A 48 -12.90 -0.22 -5.03
N ARG A 49 -12.79 -0.69 -6.28
CA ARG A 49 -13.96 -1.03 -7.13
C ARG A 49 -15.00 0.11 -7.24
N GLY A 50 -14.54 1.36 -7.23
CA GLY A 50 -15.42 2.53 -7.29
C GLY A 50 -16.14 2.86 -5.98
N ALA A 51 -15.90 2.13 -4.89
CA ALA A 51 -16.44 2.44 -3.57
C ALA A 51 -15.36 3.06 -2.66
N THR A 52 -15.73 4.09 -1.91
CA THR A 52 -14.85 4.68 -0.90
C THR A 52 -14.71 3.72 0.30
N ILE A 53 -13.47 3.43 0.70
CA ILE A 53 -13.18 2.50 1.80
C ILE A 53 -12.83 3.21 3.11
N THR A 54 -12.48 4.50 3.06
CA THR A 54 -12.18 5.37 4.21
C THR A 54 -13.38 6.23 4.63
N ASN A 55 -13.41 6.66 5.90
CA ASN A 55 -14.43 7.56 6.42
C ASN A 55 -13.97 9.02 6.32
N GLY A 56 -13.92 9.54 5.10
CA GLY A 56 -13.45 10.89 4.83
C GLY A 56 -11.93 10.96 4.64
N THR A 57 -11.37 12.12 5.02
CA THR A 57 -9.95 12.45 4.91
C THR A 57 -9.18 11.87 6.09
N GLN A 58 -8.09 11.15 5.81
CA GLN A 58 -7.25 10.50 6.81
C GLN A 58 -5.83 11.07 6.84
N ASN A 59 -5.18 10.99 7.99
CA ASN A 59 -3.73 11.23 8.06
C ASN A 59 -2.99 9.95 7.69
N ALA A 60 -1.92 10.07 6.91
CA ALA A 60 -1.01 8.97 6.59
C ALA A 60 0.45 9.42 6.71
N ILE A 61 1.34 8.47 6.97
CA ILE A 61 2.79 8.70 7.03
C ILE A 61 3.42 8.10 5.78
N VAL A 62 4.29 8.87 5.10
CA VAL A 62 5.14 8.35 4.03
C VAL A 62 6.37 7.72 4.66
N ASP A 63 6.42 6.38 4.69
CA ASP A 63 7.38 5.63 5.51
C ASP A 63 8.25 4.70 4.66
N THR A 64 9.51 5.08 4.47
CA THR A 64 10.51 4.26 3.75
C THR A 64 11.00 3.05 4.56
N SER A 65 10.64 2.94 5.84
CA SER A 65 11.08 1.84 6.72
C SER A 65 10.21 0.59 6.61
N THR A 66 9.07 0.68 5.91
CA THR A 66 8.13 -0.43 5.68
C THR A 66 7.96 -0.71 4.19
N SER A 67 7.87 -2.00 3.84
CA SER A 67 7.43 -2.43 2.51
C SER A 67 5.90 -2.62 2.44
N PHE A 68 5.20 -2.41 3.57
CA PHE A 68 3.76 -2.57 3.67
C PHE A 68 3.02 -1.23 3.58
N ILE A 69 1.89 -1.21 2.89
CA ILE A 69 0.87 -0.19 3.14
C ILE A 69 0.15 -0.61 4.44
N ILE A 70 -0.18 0.31 5.32
CA ILE A 70 -0.78 0.00 6.63
C ILE A 70 -1.97 0.93 6.80
N GLY A 71 -3.10 0.39 7.27
CA GLY A 71 -4.33 1.17 7.39
C GLY A 71 -5.32 0.60 8.41
N PRO A 72 -6.42 1.32 8.67
CA PRO A 72 -7.49 0.85 9.54
C PRO A 72 -8.04 -0.52 9.09
N THR A 73 -8.30 -1.41 10.05
CA THR A 73 -8.74 -2.79 9.78
C THR A 73 -9.95 -2.86 8.87
N ASP A 74 -10.94 -2.00 9.09
CA ASP A 74 -12.18 -1.93 8.33
C ASP A 74 -11.96 -1.49 6.88
N ALA A 75 -11.01 -0.57 6.64
CA ALA A 75 -10.61 -0.17 5.30
C ALA A 75 -9.84 -1.30 4.61
N VAL A 76 -8.87 -1.89 5.30
CA VAL A 76 -8.04 -2.98 4.76
C VAL A 76 -8.89 -4.19 4.36
N GLN A 77 -9.83 -4.61 5.20
CA GLN A 77 -10.72 -5.74 4.91
C GLN A 77 -11.54 -5.53 3.63
N LYS A 78 -11.95 -4.30 3.31
CA LYS A 78 -12.67 -3.98 2.06
C LYS A 78 -11.81 -4.16 0.81
N VAL A 79 -10.48 -4.10 0.96
CA VAL A 79 -9.53 -4.36 -0.14
C VAL A 79 -9.33 -5.87 -0.35
N THR A 80 -9.60 -6.71 0.64
CA THR A 80 -9.30 -8.16 0.56
C THR A 80 -10.33 -8.95 -0.27
N PHE A 81 -9.89 -10.02 -0.95
CA PHE A 81 -10.70 -10.84 -1.87
C PHE A 81 -11.04 -12.22 -1.30
N SER A 82 -12.21 -12.71 -1.67
CA SER A 82 -12.63 -14.10 -1.47
C SER A 82 -11.95 -15.04 -2.48
N GLY A 83 -10.88 -15.76 -2.10
CA GLY A 83 -10.38 -16.92 -2.88
C GLY A 83 -8.86 -17.15 -2.90
N ALA A 84 -8.23 -17.41 -1.76
CA ALA A 84 -6.78 -17.61 -1.65
C ALA A 84 -6.41 -19.05 -1.28
N LYS A 85 -5.70 -19.71 -2.20
CA LYS A 85 -4.66 -20.67 -1.86
C LYS A 85 -3.36 -20.22 -2.55
N LEU A 86 -2.36 -19.91 -1.73
CA LEU A 86 -0.95 -19.54 -1.97
C LEU A 86 -0.54 -18.74 -3.22
N CYS A 87 -0.23 -17.47 -2.97
CA CYS A 87 1.06 -16.80 -3.10
C CYS A 87 1.18 -15.74 -1.97
N SER A 88 2.37 -15.58 -1.41
CA SER A 88 2.75 -14.46 -0.53
C SER A 88 2.71 -13.15 -1.33
N CYS A 89 2.37 -11.94 -0.85
CA CYS A 89 1.64 -11.39 0.31
C CYS A 89 0.95 -10.09 -0.18
N LEU A 90 -0.33 -9.87 0.15
CA LEU A 90 -1.06 -8.60 0.10
C LEU A 90 -0.69 -7.77 1.35
N HIS A 91 -0.08 -6.60 1.12
CA HIS A 91 0.57 -5.82 2.16
C HIS A 91 -0.30 -4.63 2.62
N LEU A 92 -1.40 -4.95 3.32
CA LEU A 92 -2.18 -4.00 4.12
C LEU A 92 -2.23 -4.50 5.58
N LEU A 93 -1.47 -3.89 6.51
CA LEU A 93 -1.54 -4.26 7.93
C LEU A 93 -2.58 -3.41 8.67
N SER A 94 -3.38 -4.06 9.52
CA SER A 94 -4.24 -3.40 10.50
C SER A 94 -3.50 -3.16 11.82
N HIS A 95 -3.54 -1.95 12.38
CA HIS A 95 -3.03 -1.69 13.73
C HIS A 95 -4.03 -2.16 14.81
N PHE A 96 -3.48 -2.74 15.88
CA PHE A 96 -4.09 -3.45 17.02
C PHE A 96 -5.41 -2.87 17.60
N GLN A 97 -6.47 -3.68 17.67
CA GLN A 97 -7.18 -4.08 18.91
C GLN A 97 -8.31 -5.12 18.66
N LEU A 98 -8.39 -6.07 19.60
CA LEU A 98 -9.43 -7.02 19.99
C LEU A 98 -9.97 -8.08 19.00
N GLN A 99 -9.84 -9.32 19.46
CA GLN A 99 -10.41 -10.55 18.94
C GLN A 99 -11.94 -10.48 18.88
N ASN A 100 -12.49 -11.16 17.86
CA ASN A 100 -13.87 -11.62 17.66
C ASN A 100 -14.53 -11.04 16.41
N MET A 101 -14.23 -11.62 15.25
CA MET A 101 -15.27 -11.96 14.27
C MET A 101 -14.73 -13.01 13.30
N PHE A 102 -15.18 -14.25 13.45
CA PHE A 102 -15.16 -15.22 12.36
C PHE A 102 -16.23 -14.83 11.33
N SER A 103 -15.93 -15.14 10.07
CA SER A 103 -16.81 -15.05 8.89
C SER A 103 -16.78 -13.71 8.15
N LEU A 104 -15.95 -13.62 7.09
CA LEU A 104 -16.40 -13.97 5.74
C LEU A 104 -15.21 -13.97 4.76
N SER A 105 -15.06 -15.10 4.07
CA SER A 105 -14.54 -15.25 2.71
C SER A 105 -13.08 -14.90 2.39
N GLY A 106 -12.21 -15.91 2.49
CA GLY A 106 -11.32 -16.32 1.40
C GLY A 106 -9.91 -15.74 1.31
N ALA A 107 -9.46 -14.87 2.21
CA ALA A 107 -8.03 -14.62 2.40
C ALA A 107 -7.55 -15.36 3.65
N THR A 108 -6.42 -16.07 3.57
CA THR A 108 -5.85 -16.77 4.72
C THR A 108 -4.90 -15.83 5.46
N LYS A 109 -5.19 -15.55 6.73
CA LYS A 109 -4.32 -14.74 7.60
C LYS A 109 -3.02 -15.49 7.85
N ALA A 110 -1.93 -15.08 7.19
CA ALA A 110 -0.61 -15.65 7.40
C ALA A 110 0.09 -14.83 8.48
N ALA A 111 0.03 -15.26 9.74
CA ALA A 111 0.44 -14.46 10.90
C ALA A 111 -0.26 -13.07 10.93
N GLU A 112 0.05 -12.25 11.93
CA GLU A 112 -0.69 -11.06 12.33
C GLU A 112 -1.01 -10.05 11.21
N GLY A 113 -2.18 -10.19 10.57
CA GLY A 113 -2.76 -9.14 9.72
C GLY A 113 -2.24 -9.11 8.29
N ILE A 114 -1.42 -10.08 7.89
CA ILE A 114 -0.94 -10.23 6.51
C ILE A 114 -1.94 -11.09 5.72
N TYR A 115 -2.32 -10.60 4.55
CA TYR A 115 -3.22 -11.30 3.64
C TYR A 115 -2.43 -11.98 2.53
N GLN A 116 -2.86 -13.16 2.08
CA GLN A 116 -2.23 -13.88 0.97
C GLN A 116 -3.25 -14.14 -0.13
N ILE A 117 -2.78 -14.22 -1.38
CA ILE A 117 -3.62 -14.43 -2.58
C ILE A 117 -2.85 -15.30 -3.59
N GLU A 118 -3.53 -16.03 -4.45
CA GLU A 118 -2.85 -16.79 -5.52
C GLU A 118 -2.18 -15.85 -6.54
N CYS A 119 -0.95 -16.14 -6.97
CA CYS A 119 -0.23 -15.31 -7.95
C CYS A 119 -1.02 -15.17 -9.27
N SER A 120 -1.74 -16.22 -9.66
CA SER A 120 -2.57 -16.24 -10.87
C SER A 120 -3.75 -15.25 -10.81
N ASN A 121 -4.08 -14.74 -9.62
CA ASN A 121 -5.15 -13.78 -9.39
C ASN A 121 -4.66 -12.33 -9.32
N ILE A 122 -3.35 -12.05 -9.37
CA ILE A 122 -2.81 -10.68 -9.30
C ILE A 122 -3.43 -9.76 -10.36
N SER A 123 -3.58 -10.25 -11.58
CA SER A 123 -4.20 -9.51 -12.69
C SER A 123 -5.70 -9.27 -12.51
N LYS A 124 -6.36 -9.99 -11.60
CA LYS A 124 -7.79 -9.89 -11.30
C LYS A 124 -8.07 -8.96 -10.11
N LEU A 125 -7.03 -8.49 -9.42
CA LEU A 125 -7.23 -7.58 -8.32
C LEU A 125 -7.60 -6.17 -8.86
N PRO A 126 -8.50 -5.46 -8.19
CA PRO A 126 -8.92 -4.14 -8.57
C PRO A 126 -7.81 -3.13 -8.29
N ALA A 127 -7.94 -1.99 -8.95
CA ALA A 127 -7.20 -0.81 -8.58
C ALA A 127 -7.55 -0.39 -7.14
N VAL A 128 -6.52 0.01 -6.40
CA VAL A 128 -6.64 0.83 -5.18
C VAL A 128 -6.24 2.24 -5.56
N ILE A 129 -7.11 3.21 -5.34
CA ILE A 129 -6.90 4.60 -5.77
C ILE A 129 -6.83 5.48 -4.53
N PHE A 130 -5.73 6.22 -4.38
CA PHE A 130 -5.52 7.18 -3.31
C PHE A 130 -5.65 8.61 -3.87
N THR A 131 -6.52 9.42 -3.30
CA THR A 131 -6.55 10.85 -3.63
C THR A 131 -5.56 11.61 -2.74
N LEU A 132 -4.51 12.18 -3.33
CA LEU A 132 -3.46 12.96 -2.66
C LEU A 132 -3.38 14.34 -3.32
N GLY A 133 -3.50 15.41 -2.53
CA GLY A 133 -3.46 16.78 -3.09
C GLY A 133 -4.56 17.10 -4.11
N GLY A 134 -5.65 16.31 -4.14
CA GLY A 134 -6.71 16.41 -5.15
C GLY A 134 -6.46 15.59 -6.42
N HIS A 135 -5.37 14.83 -6.49
CA HIS A 135 -5.00 13.97 -7.61
C HIS A 135 -5.12 12.48 -7.24
N ASP A 136 -5.60 11.68 -8.17
CA ASP A 136 -5.80 10.25 -7.97
C ASP A 136 -4.56 9.43 -8.39
N PHE A 137 -4.00 8.70 -7.43
CA PHE A 137 -2.87 7.80 -7.62
C PHE A 137 -3.37 6.35 -7.58
N THR A 138 -3.24 5.66 -8.71
CA THR A 138 -3.77 4.30 -8.88
C THR A 138 -2.68 3.25 -8.70
N LEU A 139 -2.88 2.34 -7.75
CA LEU A 139 -2.11 1.11 -7.61
C LEU A 139 -2.88 -0.06 -8.20
N ARG A 140 -2.23 -0.84 -9.06
CA ARG A 140 -2.75 -2.10 -9.61
C ARG A 140 -2.31 -3.27 -8.73
N GLY A 141 -2.91 -4.43 -8.94
CA GLY A 141 -2.56 -5.64 -8.18
C GLY A 141 -1.07 -5.97 -8.18
N SER A 142 -0.36 -5.69 -9.28
CA SER A 142 1.09 -5.84 -9.38
C SER A 142 1.90 -4.93 -8.45
N ASP A 143 1.32 -3.82 -8.02
CA ASP A 143 2.02 -2.74 -7.32
C ASP A 143 1.91 -2.91 -5.80
N TYR A 144 0.85 -3.55 -5.30
CA TYR A 144 0.59 -3.74 -3.87
C TYR A 144 0.66 -5.20 -3.40
N VAL A 145 1.10 -6.12 -4.26
CA VAL A 145 1.36 -7.52 -3.94
C VAL A 145 2.85 -7.81 -4.06
N ILE A 146 3.46 -8.26 -2.96
CA ILE A 146 4.87 -8.66 -2.94
C ILE A 146 4.95 -10.15 -3.15
N GLN A 147 5.53 -10.59 -4.26
CA GLN A 147 5.80 -12.01 -4.52
C GLN A 147 7.06 -12.44 -3.80
N VAL A 148 6.97 -13.45 -2.92
CA VAL A 148 8.15 -14.07 -2.30
C VAL A 148 8.31 -15.45 -2.91
N LEU A 149 9.45 -15.66 -3.60
CA LEU A 149 9.83 -16.92 -4.24
C LEU A 149 10.01 -18.06 -3.24
#